data_AF-A0A842LG86-F1
#
_entry.id   AF-A0A842LG86-F1
#
_cell.length_a   1.000
_cell.length_b   1.000
_cell.length_c   1.000
_cell.angle_alpha   90.00
_cell.angle_beta   90.00
_cell.angle_gamma   90.00
#
_symmetry.space_group_name_H-M   'P 1'
#
loop_
_entity.id
_entity.type
_entity.pdbx_description
1 polymer ?
#
loop_
_entity_poly.entity_id
_entity_poly.type
_entity_poly.pdbx_seq_one_letter_code
_entity_poly.pdbx_strand_id
1 'polypeptide(L)'
;MEQEDKLLEELRRIREFLEPKPTPPPPKGFRAEFIDFLSKYKVIGLAVAFIMGVYLGALVQALVKDLLLPLIGLAIPGLENLSTFTFQVGSQYFGIGDFLAALITFVIVALVIFLIVKMTAKWKIQ
;
A
#
# COMPACT_ATOMS: atom_id res chain seq x y z
N MET A 1 -17.18 -32.88 -55.73
CA MET A 1 -15.91 -32.28 -56.17
C MET A 1 -15.86 -30.81 -55.75
N GLU A 2 -16.49 -29.83 -56.43
CA GLU A 2 -16.38 -28.40 -56.05
C GLU A 2 -16.75 -28.02 -54.59
N GLN A 3 -17.79 -28.63 -54.01
CA GLN A 3 -18.19 -28.36 -52.61
C GLN A 3 -17.19 -28.92 -51.61
N GLU A 4 -16.55 -30.02 -51.97
CA GLU A 4 -15.53 -30.71 -51.19
C GLU A 4 -14.24 -29.88 -51.19
N ASP A 5 -13.87 -29.33 -52.34
CA ASP A 5 -12.72 -28.43 -52.47
C ASP A 5 -12.87 -27.17 -51.62
N LYS A 6 -14.05 -26.53 -51.64
CA LYS A 6 -14.36 -25.37 -50.79
C LYS A 6 -14.34 -25.71 -49.30
N LEU A 7 -14.85 -26.89 -48.93
CA LEU A 7 -14.87 -27.36 -47.55
C LEU A 7 -13.45 -27.67 -47.05
N LEU A 8 -12.60 -28.26 -47.88
CA LEU A 8 -11.20 -28.51 -47.57
C LEU A 8 -10.41 -27.20 -47.39
N GLU A 9 -10.73 -26.18 -48.19
CA GLU A 9 -10.11 -24.85 -48.09
C GLU A 9 -10.54 -24.12 -46.80
N GLU A 10 -11.80 -24.22 -46.40
CA GLU A 10 -12.27 -23.72 -45.10
C GLU A 10 -11.63 -24.48 -43.93
N LEU A 11 -11.53 -25.80 -43.99
CA LEU A 11 -10.86 -26.61 -42.96
C LEU A 11 -9.39 -26.25 -42.82
N ARG A 12 -8.69 -25.98 -43.93
CA ARG A 12 -7.30 -25.51 -43.92
C ARG A 12 -7.18 -24.13 -43.29
N ARG A 13 -8.08 -23.20 -43.62
CA ARG A 13 -8.14 -21.86 -43.02
C ARG A 13 -8.44 -21.92 -41.51
N ILE A 14 -9.34 -22.80 -41.09
CA ILE A 14 -9.64 -23.05 -39.68
C ILE A 14 -8.41 -23.63 -38.98
N ARG A 15 -7.74 -24.64 -39.55
CA ARG A 15 -6.52 -25.22 -38.98
C ARG A 15 -5.43 -24.17 -38.76
N GLU A 16 -5.21 -23.28 -39.73
CA GLU A 16 -4.21 -22.22 -39.61
C GLU A 16 -4.56 -21.18 -38.53
N PHE A 17 -5.86 -20.91 -38.33
CA PHE A 17 -6.34 -20.09 -37.21
C PHE A 17 -6.29 -20.79 -35.85
N LEU A 18 -6.36 -22.12 -35.84
CA LEU A 18 -6.33 -22.96 -34.65
C LEU A 18 -4.91 -23.38 -34.26
N GLU A 19 -3.92 -23.25 -35.15
CA GLU A 19 -2.51 -23.36 -34.79
C GLU A 19 -2.18 -22.14 -33.90
N PRO A 20 -1.99 -22.35 -32.57
CA PRO A 20 -1.78 -21.24 -31.66
C PRO A 20 -0.53 -20.50 -32.10
N LYS A 21 -0.63 -19.18 -32.33
CA LYS A 21 0.50 -18.30 -32.63
C LYS A 21 1.67 -18.72 -31.74
N PRO A 22 2.86 -19.03 -32.30
CA PRO A 22 3.96 -19.62 -31.56
C PRO A 22 4.17 -18.81 -30.29
N THR A 23 4.09 -19.49 -29.14
CA THR A 23 4.28 -18.85 -27.84
C THR A 23 5.59 -18.08 -27.88
N PRO A 24 5.61 -16.78 -27.50
CA PRO A 24 6.81 -15.97 -27.55
C PRO A 24 7.99 -16.75 -26.95
N PRO A 25 9.15 -16.78 -27.61
CA PRO A 25 10.29 -17.51 -27.11
C PRO A 25 10.57 -17.05 -25.67
N PRO A 26 10.83 -17.98 -24.73
CA PRO A 26 11.06 -17.61 -23.35
C PRO A 26 12.19 -16.57 -23.28
N PRO A 27 12.05 -15.54 -22.45
CA PRO A 27 13.05 -14.50 -22.32
C PRO A 27 14.41 -15.14 -22.06
N LYS A 28 15.41 -14.82 -22.89
CA LYS A 28 16.75 -15.40 -22.75
C LYS A 28 17.55 -14.60 -21.73
N GLY A 29 18.01 -15.30 -20.68
CA GLY A 29 18.95 -14.78 -19.70
C GLY A 29 18.28 -14.19 -18.48
N PHE A 30 19.01 -14.25 -17.37
CA PHE A 30 18.52 -13.93 -16.03
C PHE A 30 17.79 -12.58 -15.91
N ARG A 31 18.29 -11.52 -16.57
CA ARG A 31 17.64 -10.20 -16.54
C ARG A 31 16.27 -10.20 -17.19
N ALA A 32 16.13 -10.85 -18.35
CA ALA A 32 14.87 -10.91 -19.08
C ALA A 32 13.86 -11.80 -18.34
N GLU A 33 14.32 -12.92 -17.79
CA GLU A 33 13.50 -13.81 -16.93
C GLU A 33 13.03 -13.09 -15.65
N PHE A 34 13.88 -12.27 -15.04
CA PHE A 34 13.53 -11.50 -13.86
C PHE A 34 12.50 -10.41 -14.14
N ILE A 35 12.64 -9.65 -15.24
CA ILE A 35 11.65 -8.64 -15.62
C ILE A 35 10.31 -9.29 -16.02
N ASP A 36 10.36 -10.43 -16.71
CA ASP A 36 9.17 -11.22 -17.04
C ASP A 36 8.48 -11.73 -15.77
N PHE A 37 9.23 -12.23 -14.79
CA PHE A 37 8.73 -12.60 -13.47
C PHE A 37 8.03 -11.41 -12.79
N LEU A 38 8.70 -10.26 -12.66
CA LEU A 38 8.12 -9.09 -12.00
C LEU A 38 6.82 -8.62 -12.68
N SER A 39 6.76 -8.71 -14.00
CA SER A 39 5.59 -8.36 -14.81
C SER A 39 4.46 -9.38 -14.63
N LYS A 40 4.78 -10.68 -14.69
CA LYS A 40 3.83 -11.78 -14.54
C LYS A 40 3.14 -11.79 -13.18
N TYR A 41 3.89 -11.48 -12.12
CA TYR A 41 3.37 -11.42 -10.75
C TYR A 41 2.94 -10.01 -10.32
N LYS A 42 2.98 -9.01 -11.22
CA LYS A 42 2.58 -7.61 -10.96
C LYS A 42 3.24 -6.97 -9.72
N VAL A 43 4.45 -7.41 -9.39
CA VAL A 43 5.17 -7.03 -8.15
C VAL A 43 5.55 -5.54 -8.16
N ILE A 44 5.77 -4.97 -9.33
CA ILE A 44 6.15 -3.55 -9.48
C ILE A 44 5.08 -2.63 -8.89
N GLY A 45 3.80 -2.89 -9.16
CA GLY A 45 2.71 -2.08 -8.62
C GLY A 45 2.61 -2.16 -7.10
N LEU A 46 2.82 -3.36 -6.54
CA LEU A 46 2.87 -3.58 -5.10
C LEU A 46 4.03 -2.81 -4.46
N ALA A 47 5.23 -2.88 -5.06
CA ALA A 47 6.42 -2.19 -4.55
C ALA A 47 6.21 -0.67 -4.49
N VAL A 48 5.64 -0.08 -5.55
CA VAL A 48 5.35 1.36 -5.60
C VAL A 48 4.32 1.75 -4.54
N ALA A 49 3.22 1.00 -4.43
CA ALA A 49 2.18 1.27 -3.43
C ALA A 49 2.72 1.16 -1.99
N PHE A 50 3.56 0.17 -1.71
CA PHE A 50 4.16 -0.02 -0.40
C PHE A 50 5.10 1.12 -0.02
N ILE A 51 6.03 1.48 -0.91
CA ILE A 51 7.00 2.57 -0.65
C ILE A 51 6.24 3.88 -0.43
N MET A 52 5.29 4.21 -1.32
CA MET A 52 4.46 5.41 -1.16
C MET A 52 3.65 5.39 0.15
N GLY A 53 3.12 4.23 0.53
CA GLY A 53 2.39 4.06 1.80
C GLY A 53 3.26 4.33 3.02
N VAL A 54 4.51 3.85 3.02
CA VAL A 54 5.48 4.09 4.12
C VAL A 54 5.79 5.58 4.25
N TYR A 55 6.12 6.26 3.15
CA TYR A 55 6.43 7.70 3.18
C TYR A 55 5.21 8.55 3.55
N LEU A 56 4.03 8.21 3.04
CA LEU A 56 2.79 8.90 3.39
C LEU A 56 2.47 8.73 4.89
N GLY A 57 2.65 7.52 5.44
CA GLY A 57 2.51 7.26 6.86
C GLY A 57 3.45 8.12 7.71
N ALA A 58 4.73 8.21 7.32
CA ALA A 58 5.71 9.06 7.99
C ALA A 58 5.35 10.56 7.93
N LEU A 59 4.84 11.04 6.80
CA LEU A 59 4.39 12.43 6.64
C LEU A 59 3.22 12.75 7.58
N VAL A 60 2.23 11.87 7.64
CA VAL A 60 1.08 12.02 8.55
C VAL A 60 1.54 11.98 10.00
N GLN A 61 2.46 11.07 10.34
CA GLN A 61 3.02 10.97 11.68
C GLN A 61 3.76 12.25 12.08
N ALA A 62 4.56 12.84 11.19
CA ALA A 62 5.23 14.11 11.44
C ALA A 62 4.21 15.25 11.64
N LEU A 63 3.16 15.34 10.82
CA LEU A 63 2.09 16.32 11.00
C LEU A 63 1.44 16.20 12.38
N VAL A 64 1.15 14.98 12.82
CA VAL A 64 0.53 14.77 14.13
C VAL A 64 1.52 15.08 15.27
N LYS A 65 2.72 14.51 15.20
CA LYS A 65 3.71 14.61 16.26
C LYS A 65 4.27 16.02 16.42
N ASP A 66 4.52 16.71 15.31
CA ASP A 66 5.28 17.96 15.33
C ASP A 66 4.36 19.19 15.29
N LEU A 67 3.10 19.04 14.83
CA LEU A 67 2.13 20.14 14.78
C LEU A 67 0.96 19.97 15.74
N LEU A 68 0.31 18.80 15.74
CA LEU A 68 -0.91 18.60 16.55
C LEU A 68 -0.61 18.31 18.02
N LEU A 69 0.36 17.45 18.34
CA LEU A 69 0.69 17.13 19.73
C LEU A 69 1.12 18.39 20.52
N PRO A 70 2.00 19.28 20.02
CA PRO A 70 2.33 20.52 20.72
C PRO A 70 1.10 21.44 20.88
N LEU A 71 0.25 21.53 19.85
CA LEU A 71 -0.96 22.36 19.91
C LEU A 71 -1.97 21.84 20.96
N ILE A 72 -2.11 20.52 21.08
CA ILE A 72 -2.95 19.88 22.10
C ILE A 72 -2.28 20.00 23.49
N GLY A 73 -0.96 19.87 23.58
CA GLY A 73 -0.18 20.05 24.81
C GLY A 73 -0.32 21.46 25.40
N LEU A 74 -0.40 22.48 24.54
CA LEU A 74 -0.70 23.85 24.97
C LEU A 74 -2.13 24.02 25.47
N ALA A 75 -3.10 23.30 24.89
CA ALA A 75 -4.51 23.37 25.28
C ALA A 75 -4.83 22.57 26.56
N ILE A 76 -4.08 21.52 26.85
CA ILE A 76 -4.23 20.66 28.03
C ILE A 76 -2.90 20.60 28.79
N PRO A 77 -2.68 21.51 29.77
CA PRO A 77 -1.48 21.51 30.59
C PRO A 77 -1.33 20.15 31.30
N GLY A 78 -0.25 19.42 31.02
CA GLY A 78 0.06 18.12 31.64
C GLY A 78 -0.04 16.89 30.73
N LEU A 79 -0.54 17.03 29.50
CA LEU A 79 -0.56 15.91 28.54
C LEU A 79 0.86 15.49 28.10
N GLU A 80 1.77 16.45 28.04
CA GLU A 80 3.21 16.21 27.78
C GLU A 80 3.87 15.33 28.86
N ASN A 81 3.27 15.28 30.06
CA ASN A 81 3.79 14.52 31.19
C ASN A 81 3.16 13.12 31.36
N LEU A 82 2.32 12.67 30.41
CA LEU A 82 1.74 11.33 30.48
C LEU A 82 2.79 10.23 30.26
N SER A 83 3.79 10.47 29.42
CA SER A 83 4.93 9.57 29.19
C SER A 83 5.86 9.48 30.41
N THR A 84 5.90 10.53 31.23
CA THR A 84 6.68 10.59 32.47
C THR A 84 5.97 9.98 33.68
N PHE A 85 4.69 9.59 33.55
CA PHE A 85 3.99 8.76 34.54
C PHE A 85 4.52 7.31 34.48
N THR A 86 5.71 7.12 35.05
CA THR A 86 6.30 5.81 35.27
C THR A 86 5.95 5.35 36.68
N PHE A 87 5.29 4.18 36.78
CA PHE A 87 5.09 3.53 38.07
C PHE A 87 6.29 2.61 38.30
N GLN A 88 7.13 2.94 39.29
CA GLN A 88 8.22 2.09 39.70
C GLN A 88 7.71 1.12 40.79
N VAL A 89 7.75 -0.17 40.48
CA VAL A 89 7.50 -1.24 41.47
C VAL A 89 8.81 -2.02 41.61
N GLY A 90 9.56 -1.76 42.69
CA GLY A 90 10.88 -2.33 42.90
C GLY A 90 11.93 -1.79 41.92
N SER A 91 12.61 -2.67 41.18
CA SER A 91 13.68 -2.31 40.23
C SER A 91 13.22 -2.28 38.76
N GLN A 92 11.92 -2.43 38.49
CA GLN A 92 11.35 -2.46 37.15
C GLN A 92 10.45 -1.24 36.91
N TYR A 93 10.66 -0.59 35.78
CA TYR A 93 9.85 0.52 35.30
C TYR A 93 8.66 -0.06 34.52
N PHE A 94 7.43 0.12 35.02
CA PHE A 94 6.22 -0.19 34.26
C PHE A 94 5.78 1.06 33.48
N GLY A 95 6.03 1.04 32.17
CA GLY A 95 5.70 2.12 31.22
C GLY A 95 4.22 2.17 30.84
N ILE A 96 3.32 2.19 31.83
CA ILE A 96 1.88 2.39 31.59
C ILE A 96 1.64 3.76 30.92
N GLY A 97 2.44 4.77 31.29
CA GLY A 97 2.43 6.09 30.67
C GLY A 97 2.78 6.06 29.17
N ASP A 98 3.83 5.34 28.78
CA ASP A 98 4.24 5.22 27.37
C ASP A 98 3.18 4.54 26.51
N PHE A 99 2.53 3.50 27.04
CA PHE A 99 1.44 2.82 26.33
C PHE A 99 0.22 3.74 26.16
N LEU A 100 -0.18 4.48 27.20
CA LEU A 100 -1.29 5.45 27.08
C LEU A 100 -0.94 6.58 26.12
N ALA A 101 0.28 7.10 26.14
CA ALA A 101 0.74 8.12 25.20
C ALA A 101 0.71 7.61 23.76
N ALA A 102 1.16 6.37 23.51
CA ALA A 102 1.08 5.72 22.21
C ALA A 102 -0.39 5.51 21.75
N LEU A 103 -1.28 5.11 22.67
CA LEU A 103 -2.70 4.91 22.39
C LEU A 103 -3.39 6.24 22.03
N ILE A 104 -3.14 7.31 22.78
CA ILE A 104 -3.67 8.65 22.50
C ILE A 104 -3.16 9.13 21.14
N THR A 105 -1.86 8.98 20.88
CA THR A 105 -1.25 9.32 19.59
C THR A 105 -1.90 8.55 18.44
N PHE A 106 -2.13 7.25 18.60
CA PHE A 106 -2.81 6.41 17.62
C PHE A 106 -4.23 6.92 17.30
N VAL A 107 -5.01 7.26 18.34
CA VAL A 107 -6.38 7.80 18.16
C VAL A 107 -6.35 9.14 17.42
N ILE A 108 -5.40 10.02 17.74
CA ILE A 108 -5.24 11.31 17.05
C ILE A 108 -4.86 11.10 15.59
N VAL A 109 -3.88 10.24 15.29
CA VAL A 109 -3.47 9.91 13.93
C VAL A 109 -4.64 9.35 13.13
N ALA A 110 -5.40 8.40 13.70
CA ALA A 110 -6.57 7.82 13.05
C ALA A 110 -7.64 8.88 12.75
N LEU A 111 -7.88 9.80 13.68
CA LEU A 111 -8.84 10.89 13.51
C LEU A 111 -8.41 11.88 12.42
N VAL A 112 -7.11 12.17 12.31
CA VAL A 112 -6.56 13.07 11.28
C VAL A 112 -6.63 12.43 9.91
N ILE A 113 -6.26 11.16 9.77
CA ILE A 113 -6.41 10.40 8.52
C ILE A 113 -7.88 10.39 8.09
N PHE A 114 -8.80 10.14 9.03
CA PHE A 114 -10.23 10.18 8.77
C PHE A 114 -10.69 11.56 8.27
N LEU A 115 -10.23 12.65 8.88
CA LEU A 115 -10.56 14.01 8.45
C LEU A 115 -10.04 14.29 7.04
N ILE A 116 -8.81 13.88 6.71
CA ILE A 116 -8.22 14.04 5.38
C ILE A 116 -9.06 13.29 4.34
N VAL A 117 -9.37 12.01 4.58
CA VAL A 117 -10.18 11.20 3.66
C VAL A 117 -11.58 11.80 3.50
N LYS A 118 -12.20 12.27 4.59
CA LYS A 118 -13.51 12.92 4.56
C LYS A 118 -13.48 14.24 3.78
N MET A 119 -12.41 15.02 3.89
CA MET A 119 -12.23 16.25 3.10
C MET A 119 -12.09 15.92 1.62
N THR A 120 -11.27 14.95 1.26
CA THR A 120 -11.12 14.49 -0.14
C THR A 120 -12.43 13.92 -0.68
N ALA A 121 -13.24 13.23 0.12
CA ALA A 121 -14.56 12.76 -0.30
C ALA A 121 -15.57 13.92 -0.51
N LYS A 122 -15.43 15.01 0.24
CA LYS A 122 -16.29 16.20 0.11
C LYS A 122 -15.95 17.02 -1.14
N TRP A 123 -14.67 17.06 -1.51
CA TRP A 123 -14.20 17.68 -2.73
C TRP A 123 -14.33 16.63 -3.82
N LYS A 124 -15.46 16.59 -4.55
CA LYS A 124 -15.69 15.70 -5.70
C LYS A 124 -14.56 15.80 -6.74
N ILE A 125 -13.42 15.18 -6.48
CA ILE A 125 -12.37 14.84 -7.44
C ILE A 125 -12.66 13.40 -7.80
N GLN A 126 -13.78 13.22 -8.52
CA GLN A 126 -14.01 12.07 -9.38
C GLN A 126 -13.87 12.57 -10.81
#